data_AF-A0A4P7AG61-F1
#
_entry.id   AF-A0A4P7AG61-F1
#
_cell.length_a   1.000
_cell.length_b   1.000
_cell.length_c   1.000
_cell.angle_alpha   90.00
_cell.angle_beta   90.00
_cell.angle_gamma   90.00
#
_symmetry.space_group_name_H-M   'P 1'
#
loop_
_entity.id
_entity.type
_entity.pdbx_description
1 polymer ?
#
loop_
_entity_poly.entity_id
_entity_poly.type
_entity_poly.pdbx_seq_one_letter_code
_entity_poly.pdbx_strand_id
1 'polypeptide(L)'
;MSDIIKLVNLMENISILVPIMLALAYIFVFYASGVIILELIKFKTKNPFASIAAGFFSYFTFISIFTFPLQLISVLPYVFFIYFLWSITIVYIIFCIVFAKYWLSLNFLNKNLIIFLFVFLILGVVCYFEYKVLNTTSEFSRHKNILSILSWLKDNPVSFFNNATLFNFLGFRPFQGWYTFELALLMLTSAQSYQYQDVLIPFTFIIDIVLCASIFITMFESFEKTFSKTNKFILLLVSLFTFTITKVGFIYLNDNFWTGDTIFSYLIFYVIILSLRYTTLNYRERKVPIFIGLVMGGYISFAWNSSYQVLFIIYCILFIIQKKYSQNFTKDFLKISLFAIVDLVFFNLVSKYYLQTILFAALFLLLIVTSYFMSKRYAAVVKFETFVDRRINLVTLILPLGFMIVSIAMALKNNKSFVDPQESYLNFLYVWTSFSSNDVLRFWVTFVVAISILVISFIWIFIRKKFKINILSAVVDLVLINYLTFYNPIVVRFINLIYPMMSQSNGLIMIVEGAVLINVLAYWCFNKIENKKQNNKGIKIIKNFNWLKL
;
A
#
# COMPACT_ATOMS: atom_id res chain seq x y z
N MET A 1 44.64 27.81 -14.49
CA MET A 1 44.45 26.88 -13.35
C MET A 1 43.08 27.06 -12.69
N SER A 2 42.64 28.28 -12.37
CA SER A 2 41.27 28.57 -11.89
C SER A 2 40.16 28.11 -12.85
N ASP A 3 40.34 28.30 -14.17
CA ASP A 3 39.33 27.87 -15.15
C ASP A 3 39.33 26.37 -15.43
N ILE A 4 40.47 25.69 -15.20
CA ILE A 4 40.58 24.23 -15.28
C ILE A 4 39.93 23.61 -14.04
N ILE A 5 40.11 24.20 -12.85
CA ILE A 5 39.40 23.80 -11.63
C ILE A 5 37.89 24.04 -11.76
N LYS A 6 37.46 25.13 -12.41
CA LYS A 6 36.04 25.35 -12.72
C LYS A 6 35.51 24.36 -13.76
N LEU A 7 36.28 24.01 -14.78
CA LEU A 7 35.90 23.00 -15.78
C LEU A 7 35.85 21.59 -15.19
N VAL A 8 36.79 21.24 -14.30
CA VAL A 8 36.78 19.99 -13.53
C VAL A 8 35.59 19.97 -12.57
N ASN A 9 35.31 21.06 -11.83
CA ASN A 9 34.11 21.17 -10.98
C ASN A 9 32.78 21.20 -11.77
N LEU A 10 32.79 21.60 -13.04
CA LEU A 10 31.64 21.55 -13.97
C LEU A 10 31.44 20.15 -14.57
N MET A 11 32.52 19.37 -14.72
CA MET A 11 32.48 17.96 -15.14
C MET A 11 32.24 17.01 -13.95
N GLU A 12 32.52 17.44 -12.71
CA GLU A 12 32.36 16.68 -11.47
C GLU A 12 31.01 16.85 -10.77
N ASN A 13 30.05 17.59 -11.34
CA ASN A 13 28.70 17.70 -10.79
C ASN A 13 27.67 17.26 -11.81
N ILE A 14 26.91 16.21 -11.50
CA ILE A 14 25.78 15.79 -12.31
C ILE A 14 24.74 16.90 -12.28
N SER A 15 24.42 17.46 -13.45
CA SER A 15 23.40 18.50 -13.57
C SER A 15 22.06 17.99 -13.03
N ILE A 16 21.35 18.81 -12.25
CA ILE A 16 20.00 18.49 -11.74
C ILE A 16 18.99 18.18 -12.85
N LEU A 17 19.27 18.59 -14.08
CA LEU A 17 18.47 18.23 -15.26
C LEU A 17 18.46 16.73 -15.53
N VAL A 18 19.54 16.00 -15.23
CA VAL A 18 19.65 14.55 -15.44
C VAL A 18 18.62 13.78 -14.62
N PRO A 19 18.54 13.91 -13.28
CA PRO A 19 17.53 13.22 -12.50
C PRO A 19 16.10 13.68 -12.83
N ILE A 20 15.90 14.95 -13.24
CA ILE A 20 14.59 15.44 -13.72
C ILE A 20 14.17 14.71 -15.00
N MET A 21 15.05 14.61 -16.00
CA MET A 21 14.75 13.93 -17.27
C MET A 21 14.47 12.44 -17.05
N LEU A 22 15.24 11.78 -16.19
CA LEU A 22 14.99 10.38 -15.81
C LEU A 22 13.62 10.22 -15.13
N ALA A 23 13.29 11.10 -14.18
CA ALA A 23 11.99 11.06 -13.51
C ALA A 23 10.84 11.22 -14.51
N LEU A 24 10.93 12.18 -15.45
CA LEU A 24 9.93 12.39 -16.48
C LEU A 24 9.75 11.16 -17.39
N ALA A 25 10.86 10.52 -17.78
CA ALA A 25 10.81 9.30 -18.59
C ALA A 25 10.08 8.16 -17.85
N TYR A 26 10.39 7.93 -16.57
CA TYR A 26 9.72 6.90 -15.77
C TYR A 26 8.25 7.24 -15.47
N ILE A 27 7.93 8.51 -15.21
CA ILE A 27 6.54 8.97 -15.05
C ILE A 27 5.74 8.68 -16.31
N PHE A 28 6.32 8.92 -17.49
CA PHE A 28 5.68 8.56 -18.75
C PHE A 28 5.45 7.04 -18.86
N VAL A 29 6.41 6.21 -18.48
CA VAL A 29 6.25 4.75 -18.47
C VAL A 29 5.12 4.33 -17.53
N PHE A 30 5.08 4.84 -16.31
CA PHE A 30 4.01 4.54 -15.35
C PHE A 30 2.64 5.05 -15.82
N TYR A 31 2.60 6.20 -16.46
CA TYR A 31 1.38 6.71 -17.08
C TYR A 31 0.88 5.77 -18.19
N ALA A 32 1.72 5.50 -19.20
CA ALA A 32 1.35 4.70 -20.35
C ALA A 32 0.91 3.29 -19.95
N SER A 33 1.68 2.63 -19.08
CA SER A 33 1.36 1.28 -18.63
C SER A 33 0.12 1.23 -17.76
N GLY A 34 -0.06 2.21 -16.88
CA GLY A 34 -1.25 2.37 -16.06
C GLY A 34 -2.51 2.47 -16.91
N VAL A 35 -2.48 3.31 -17.95
CA VAL A 35 -3.61 3.43 -18.89
C VAL A 35 -3.91 2.10 -19.56
N ILE A 36 -2.88 1.42 -20.09
CA ILE A 36 -3.06 0.13 -20.79
C ILE A 36 -3.68 -0.90 -19.85
N ILE A 37 -3.16 -1.03 -18.63
CA ILE A 37 -3.63 -2.00 -17.64
C ILE A 37 -5.08 -1.72 -17.24
N LEU A 38 -5.40 -0.46 -16.94
CA LEU A 38 -6.76 -0.06 -16.58
C LEU A 38 -7.74 -0.32 -17.73
N GLU A 39 -7.34 -0.07 -18.98
CA GLU A 39 -8.18 -0.33 -20.15
C GLU A 39 -8.40 -1.83 -20.39
N LEU A 40 -7.34 -2.66 -20.28
CA LEU A 40 -7.44 -4.12 -20.38
C LEU A 40 -8.35 -4.73 -19.30
N ILE A 41 -8.36 -4.12 -18.12
CA ILE A 41 -9.19 -4.50 -16.98
C ILE A 41 -10.61 -3.93 -17.11
N LYS A 42 -10.85 -3.01 -18.06
CA LYS A 42 -12.06 -2.21 -18.23
C LYS A 42 -12.40 -1.42 -16.96
N PHE A 43 -11.37 -0.91 -16.29
CA PHE A 43 -11.51 -0.09 -15.11
C PHE A 43 -12.04 1.29 -15.53
N LYS A 44 -13.24 1.64 -15.06
CA LYS A 44 -13.85 2.94 -15.40
C LYS A 44 -13.20 4.06 -14.60
N THR A 45 -12.05 4.54 -15.05
CA THR A 45 -11.47 5.85 -14.68
C THR A 45 -11.24 6.66 -15.93
N LYS A 46 -11.83 7.85 -15.99
CA LYS A 46 -11.68 8.74 -17.14
C LYS A 46 -10.45 9.64 -17.02
N ASN A 47 -9.77 9.61 -15.88
CA ASN A 47 -8.66 10.52 -15.61
C ASN A 47 -7.31 9.84 -15.84
N PRO A 48 -6.53 10.36 -16.80
CA PRO A 48 -5.21 9.83 -17.11
C PRO A 48 -4.26 9.88 -15.90
N PHE A 49 -4.39 10.87 -15.00
CA PHE A 49 -3.46 11.04 -13.89
C PHE A 49 -3.70 10.06 -12.74
N ALA A 50 -4.89 9.47 -12.63
CA ALA A 50 -5.16 8.36 -11.69
C ALA A 50 -4.44 7.06 -12.11
N SER A 51 -4.10 6.93 -13.40
CA SER A 51 -3.47 5.74 -13.94
C SER A 51 -2.00 5.59 -13.55
N ILE A 52 -1.32 6.69 -13.21
CA ILE A 52 0.11 6.68 -12.86
C ILE A 52 0.37 5.77 -11.65
N ALA A 53 -0.45 5.84 -10.59
CA ALA A 53 -0.33 4.95 -9.43
C ALA A 53 -0.57 3.48 -9.82
N ALA A 54 -1.54 3.21 -10.70
CA ALA A 54 -1.79 1.86 -11.20
C ALA A 54 -0.58 1.31 -11.97
N GLY A 55 0.03 2.11 -12.84
CA GLY A 55 1.21 1.74 -13.61
C GLY A 55 2.46 1.59 -12.75
N PHE A 56 2.66 2.49 -11.78
CA PHE A 56 3.76 2.40 -10.81
C PHE A 56 3.74 1.08 -10.03
N PHE A 57 2.64 0.79 -9.33
CA PHE A 57 2.58 -0.42 -8.49
C PHE A 57 2.56 -1.71 -9.31
N SER A 58 1.90 -1.71 -10.47
CA SER A 58 1.93 -2.88 -11.36
C SER A 58 3.32 -3.12 -11.95
N TYR A 59 4.05 -2.07 -12.35
CA TYR A 59 5.43 -2.17 -12.83
C TYR A 59 6.33 -2.84 -11.79
N PHE A 60 6.31 -2.38 -10.54
CA PHE A 60 7.10 -3.01 -9.47
C PHE A 60 6.64 -4.43 -9.15
N THR A 61 5.35 -4.72 -9.24
CA THR A 61 4.86 -6.11 -9.13
C THR A 61 5.45 -6.99 -10.23
N PHE A 62 5.45 -6.53 -11.49
CA PHE A 62 6.03 -7.28 -12.60
C PHE A 62 7.53 -7.46 -12.45
N ILE A 63 8.26 -6.42 -12.04
CA ILE A 63 9.69 -6.54 -11.72
C ILE A 63 9.88 -7.65 -10.68
N SER A 64 9.16 -7.62 -9.57
CA SER A 64 9.25 -8.65 -8.53
C SER A 64 9.03 -10.04 -9.09
N ILE A 65 7.95 -10.26 -9.84
CA ILE A 65 7.63 -11.58 -10.42
C ILE A 65 8.73 -12.07 -11.37
N PHE A 66 9.23 -11.21 -12.27
CA PHE A 66 10.20 -11.61 -13.28
C PHE A 66 11.62 -11.75 -12.73
N THR A 67 12.00 -10.94 -11.74
CA THR A 67 13.31 -11.03 -11.08
C THR A 67 13.39 -12.20 -10.11
N PHE A 68 12.26 -12.67 -9.58
CA PHE A 68 12.20 -13.71 -8.56
C PHE A 68 12.96 -15.00 -8.93
N PRO A 69 12.81 -15.61 -10.13
CA PRO A 69 13.55 -16.81 -10.50
C PRO A 69 15.08 -16.65 -10.46
N LEU A 70 15.58 -15.45 -10.80
CA LEU A 70 17.02 -15.18 -10.75
C LEU A 70 17.55 -15.15 -9.32
N GLN A 71 16.71 -14.72 -8.36
CA GLN A 71 17.09 -14.61 -6.95
C GLN A 71 17.28 -16.00 -6.30
N LEU A 72 16.81 -17.05 -6.97
CA LEU A 72 17.00 -18.45 -6.57
C LEU A 72 18.35 -19.03 -7.03
N ILE A 73 19.07 -18.38 -7.96
CA ILE A 73 20.34 -18.90 -8.49
C ILE A 73 21.49 -18.41 -7.61
N SER A 74 22.17 -19.33 -6.93
CA SER A 74 23.18 -19.03 -5.90
C SER A 74 24.46 -18.35 -6.39
N VAL A 75 24.75 -18.40 -7.68
CA VAL A 75 26.05 -17.97 -8.23
C VAL A 75 25.95 -16.61 -8.95
N LEU A 76 24.75 -16.06 -9.13
CA LEU A 76 24.58 -14.83 -9.92
C LEU A 76 25.06 -13.59 -9.15
N PRO A 77 25.97 -12.78 -9.73
CA PRO A 77 26.39 -11.53 -9.13
C PRO A 77 25.27 -10.48 -9.17
N TYR A 78 25.28 -9.54 -8.22
CA TYR A 78 24.21 -8.54 -8.11
C TYR A 78 24.02 -7.70 -9.37
N VAL A 79 25.12 -7.40 -10.08
CA VAL A 79 25.08 -6.64 -11.34
C VAL A 79 24.18 -7.30 -12.40
N PHE A 80 24.06 -8.64 -12.40
CA PHE A 80 23.17 -9.36 -13.31
C PHE A 80 21.71 -9.01 -13.06
N PHE A 81 21.31 -8.85 -11.79
CA PHE A 81 19.96 -8.45 -11.42
C PHE A 81 19.64 -7.02 -11.88
N ILE A 82 20.62 -6.12 -11.78
CA ILE A 82 20.49 -4.74 -12.26
C ILE A 82 20.30 -4.73 -13.79
N TYR A 83 21.13 -5.43 -14.56
CA TYR A 83 20.98 -5.51 -16.02
C TYR A 83 19.69 -6.22 -16.45
N PHE A 84 19.25 -7.21 -15.69
CA PHE A 84 17.99 -7.88 -15.97
C PHE A 84 16.78 -6.96 -15.70
N LEU A 85 16.82 -6.16 -14.63
CA LEU A 85 15.82 -5.12 -14.38
C LEU A 85 15.76 -4.15 -15.57
N TRP A 86 16.90 -3.65 -16.05
CA TRP A 86 16.97 -2.82 -17.25
C TRP A 86 16.33 -3.48 -18.47
N SER A 87 16.62 -4.76 -18.69
CA SER A 87 16.06 -5.53 -19.79
C SER A 87 14.53 -5.62 -19.69
N ILE A 88 13.99 -5.87 -18.49
CA ILE A 88 12.55 -5.85 -18.23
C ILE A 88 11.99 -4.45 -18.51
N THR A 89 12.63 -3.38 -18.06
CA THR A 89 12.18 -2.00 -18.29
C THR A 89 12.10 -1.69 -19.78
N ILE A 90 13.10 -2.10 -20.57
CA ILE A 90 13.09 -1.93 -22.03
C ILE A 90 11.93 -2.70 -22.66
N VAL A 91 11.73 -3.97 -22.28
CA VAL A 91 10.59 -4.77 -22.75
C VAL A 91 9.26 -4.12 -22.38
N TYR A 92 9.18 -3.53 -21.19
CA TYR A 92 7.99 -2.84 -20.70
C TYR A 92 7.73 -1.54 -21.50
N ILE A 93 8.77 -0.79 -21.87
CA ILE A 93 8.65 0.37 -22.76
C ILE A 93 8.18 -0.06 -24.15
N ILE A 94 8.75 -1.12 -24.72
CA ILE A 94 8.32 -1.68 -26.01
C ILE A 94 6.85 -2.07 -25.94
N PHE A 95 6.42 -2.73 -24.86
CA PHE A 95 5.01 -3.04 -24.62
C PHE A 95 4.13 -1.78 -24.62
N CYS A 96 4.54 -0.72 -23.93
CA CYS A 96 3.83 0.57 -23.95
C CYS A 96 3.72 1.18 -25.35
N ILE A 97 4.73 1.02 -26.21
CA ILE A 97 4.74 1.49 -27.59
C ILE A 97 3.79 0.65 -28.47
N VAL A 98 3.82 -0.68 -28.36
CA VAL A 98 2.92 -1.58 -29.11
C VAL A 98 1.46 -1.27 -28.81
N PHE A 99 1.16 -0.92 -27.57
CA PHE A 99 -0.18 -0.57 -27.10
C PHE A 99 -0.47 0.94 -27.14
N ALA A 100 0.25 1.70 -27.97
CA ALA A 100 0.14 3.16 -28.05
C ALA A 100 -1.28 3.67 -28.33
N LYS A 101 -2.09 2.89 -29.05
CA LYS A 101 -3.51 3.21 -29.29
C LYS A 101 -4.26 3.54 -28.01
N TYR A 102 -3.97 2.87 -26.89
CA TYR A 102 -4.69 3.06 -25.64
C TYR A 102 -4.34 4.38 -24.95
N TRP A 103 -3.06 4.74 -24.84
CA TRP A 103 -2.67 5.99 -24.17
C TRP A 103 -2.73 7.22 -25.08
N LEU A 104 -2.58 7.07 -26.40
CA LEU A 104 -2.83 8.16 -27.35
C LEU A 104 -4.31 8.55 -27.45
N SER A 105 -5.22 7.63 -27.10
CA SER A 105 -6.66 7.91 -27.12
C SER A 105 -7.15 8.83 -25.98
N LEU A 106 -6.31 9.06 -24.97
CA LEU A 106 -6.62 9.94 -23.85
C LEU A 106 -6.03 11.33 -24.07
N ASN A 107 -6.87 12.36 -24.00
CA ASN A 107 -6.41 13.75 -23.98
C ASN A 107 -5.64 14.02 -22.68
N PHE A 108 -4.31 13.92 -22.74
CA PHE A 108 -3.42 14.28 -21.63
C PHE A 108 -3.55 15.75 -21.24
N LEU A 109 -3.69 16.64 -22.23
CA LEU A 109 -3.92 18.08 -22.07
C LEU A 109 -5.41 18.40 -21.80
N ASN A 110 -5.97 17.85 -20.72
CA ASN A 110 -7.34 18.10 -20.28
C ASN A 110 -7.36 18.93 -18.98
N LYS A 111 -8.52 19.45 -18.56
CA LYS A 111 -8.71 20.15 -17.28
C LYS A 111 -8.21 19.36 -16.07
N ASN A 112 -8.18 18.02 -16.18
CA ASN A 112 -7.61 17.14 -15.17
C ASN A 112 -6.10 17.37 -14.95
N LEU A 113 -5.36 17.84 -15.95
CA LEU A 113 -3.94 18.20 -15.83
C LEU A 113 -3.76 19.39 -14.90
N ILE A 114 -4.62 20.41 -15.01
CA ILE A 114 -4.55 21.59 -14.13
C ILE A 114 -4.80 21.19 -12.68
N ILE A 115 -5.79 20.32 -12.44
CA ILE A 115 -6.07 19.78 -11.11
C ILE A 115 -4.88 18.96 -10.59
N PHE A 116 -4.29 18.11 -11.43
CA PHE A 116 -3.11 17.33 -11.07
C PHE A 116 -1.90 18.20 -10.73
N LEU A 117 -1.59 19.21 -11.56
CA LEU A 117 -0.49 20.14 -11.33
C LEU A 117 -0.71 20.96 -10.04
N PHE A 118 -1.94 21.36 -9.76
CA PHE A 118 -2.28 22.04 -8.50
C PHE A 118 -2.02 21.16 -7.28
N VAL A 119 -2.46 19.90 -7.31
CA VAL A 119 -2.21 18.91 -6.25
C VAL A 119 -0.71 18.63 -6.12
N PHE A 120 -0.02 18.42 -7.26
CA PHE A 120 1.42 18.19 -7.34
C PHE A 120 2.20 19.34 -6.69
N LEU A 121 1.84 20.60 -6.99
CA LEU A 121 2.51 21.76 -6.42
C LEU A 121 2.34 21.84 -4.90
N ILE A 122 1.11 21.64 -4.39
CA ILE A 122 0.85 21.67 -2.94
C ILE A 122 1.63 20.58 -2.22
N LEU A 123 1.59 19.35 -2.73
CA LEU A 123 2.35 18.24 -2.15
C LEU A 123 3.84 18.46 -2.26
N GLY A 124 4.33 19.03 -3.37
CA GLY A 124 5.74 19.34 -3.56
C GLY A 124 6.25 20.42 -2.62
N VAL A 125 5.46 21.46 -2.35
CA VAL A 125 5.80 22.48 -1.34
C VAL A 125 5.89 21.85 0.04
N VAL A 126 4.92 21.02 0.42
CA VAL A 126 4.93 20.32 1.72
C VAL A 126 6.14 19.41 1.84
N CYS A 127 6.45 18.65 0.79
CA CYS A 127 7.59 17.75 0.78
C CYS A 127 8.93 18.52 0.82
N TYR A 128 8.99 19.68 0.16
CA TYR A 128 10.18 20.53 0.22
C TYR A 128 10.40 21.13 1.62
N PHE A 129 9.33 21.61 2.26
CA PHE A 129 9.40 22.10 3.64
C PHE A 129 9.88 21.01 4.60
N GLU A 130 9.41 19.78 4.43
CA GLU A 130 9.87 18.62 5.19
C GLU A 130 11.37 18.40 5.05
N TYR A 131 11.89 18.31 3.82
CA TYR A 131 13.31 18.11 3.54
C TYR A 131 14.18 19.17 4.22
N LYS A 132 13.75 20.43 4.20
CA LYS A 132 14.52 21.56 4.72
C LYS A 132 14.43 21.74 6.24
N VAL A 133 13.28 21.46 6.86
CA VAL A 133 13.01 21.81 8.27
C VAL A 133 13.29 20.63 9.22
N LEU A 134 13.02 19.39 8.81
CA LEU A 134 13.18 18.23 9.69
C LEU A 134 14.59 17.65 9.69
N ASN A 135 15.51 18.23 8.92
CA ASN A 135 16.94 17.97 8.96
C ASN A 135 17.24 16.46 9.06
N THR A 136 16.64 15.67 8.15
CA THR A 136 16.72 14.21 8.10
C THR A 136 18.14 13.77 7.76
N THR A 137 19.03 13.92 8.74
CA THR A 137 20.41 13.44 8.81
C THR A 137 20.53 11.90 8.78
N SER A 138 19.40 11.20 8.59
CA SER A 138 19.34 9.75 8.35
C SER A 138 19.95 9.31 7.00
N GLU A 139 20.31 10.26 6.13
CA GLU A 139 20.94 10.07 4.83
C GLU A 139 22.22 9.23 4.87
N PHE A 140 23.02 9.28 5.95
CA PHE A 140 24.30 8.58 6.03
C PHE A 140 24.15 7.04 6.01
N SER A 141 23.06 6.52 6.62
CA SER A 141 22.80 5.07 6.65
C SER A 141 22.47 4.52 5.27
N ARG A 142 21.76 5.29 4.45
CA ARG A 142 21.34 4.90 3.10
C ARG A 142 22.51 4.98 2.13
N HIS A 143 23.31 6.03 2.23
CA HIS A 143 24.59 6.13 1.50
C HIS A 143 25.47 4.93 1.81
N LYS A 144 25.59 4.53 3.08
CA LYS A 144 26.35 3.34 3.50
C LYS A 144 25.79 2.04 2.91
N ASN A 145 24.47 1.87 2.83
CA ASN A 145 23.86 0.67 2.23
C ASN A 145 23.99 0.63 0.71
N ILE A 146 23.75 1.75 0.02
CA ILE A 146 23.92 1.87 -1.43
C ILE A 146 25.38 1.67 -1.82
N LEU A 147 26.30 2.32 -1.09
CA LEU A 147 27.74 2.18 -1.28
C LEU A 147 28.20 0.77 -0.98
N SER A 148 27.75 0.15 0.12
CA SER A 148 28.14 -1.25 0.41
C SER A 148 27.60 -2.22 -0.64
N ILE A 149 26.38 -2.03 -1.15
CA ILE A 149 25.86 -2.88 -2.24
C ILE A 149 26.68 -2.68 -3.53
N LEU A 150 26.93 -1.43 -3.95
CA LEU A 150 27.65 -1.17 -5.21
C LEU A 150 29.15 -1.50 -5.15
N SER A 151 29.79 -1.31 -4.00
CA SER A 151 31.22 -1.59 -3.83
C SER A 151 31.50 -3.06 -3.54
N TRP A 152 30.60 -3.75 -2.82
CA TRP A 152 30.85 -5.12 -2.38
C TRP A 152 29.99 -6.14 -3.11
N LEU A 153 28.71 -5.87 -3.39
CA LEU A 153 27.79 -6.86 -3.97
C LEU A 153 27.76 -6.86 -5.49
N LYS A 154 28.18 -5.78 -6.14
CA LYS A 154 28.18 -5.67 -7.61
C LYS A 154 28.75 -6.93 -8.28
N ASP A 155 29.93 -7.37 -7.83
CA ASP A 155 30.67 -8.50 -8.40
C ASP A 155 30.51 -9.80 -7.58
N ASN A 156 29.79 -9.77 -6.45
CA ASN A 156 29.61 -10.92 -5.57
C ASN A 156 28.20 -11.53 -5.71
N PRO A 157 28.05 -12.85 -5.50
CA PRO A 157 26.79 -13.54 -5.73
C PRO A 157 25.74 -13.18 -4.69
N VAL A 158 24.53 -12.83 -5.17
CA VAL A 158 23.37 -12.50 -4.33
C VAL A 158 22.26 -13.51 -4.59
N SER A 159 21.95 -14.31 -3.57
CA SER A 159 20.91 -15.32 -3.64
C SER A 159 20.28 -15.56 -2.28
N PHE A 160 19.01 -15.95 -2.29
CA PHE A 160 18.30 -16.41 -1.11
C PHE A 160 18.94 -17.62 -0.41
N PHE A 161 19.81 -18.37 -1.10
CA PHE A 161 20.45 -19.58 -0.57
C PHE A 161 21.93 -19.41 -0.16
N ASN A 162 22.53 -18.21 -0.33
CA ASN A 162 23.91 -17.95 0.09
C ASN A 162 24.02 -17.53 1.56
N ASN A 163 25.11 -17.94 2.22
CA ASN A 163 25.27 -17.86 3.67
C ASN A 163 25.25 -16.42 4.25
N ALA A 164 24.21 -16.17 5.07
CA ALA A 164 24.11 -15.46 6.36
C ALA A 164 24.76 -14.08 6.60
N THR A 165 25.99 -13.78 6.16
CA THR A 165 26.65 -12.50 6.54
C THR A 165 26.02 -11.29 5.84
N LEU A 166 25.53 -11.48 4.61
CA LEU A 166 24.84 -10.45 3.84
C LEU A 166 23.48 -10.05 4.44
N PHE A 167 22.68 -11.04 4.83
CA PHE A 167 21.37 -10.85 5.45
C PHE A 167 21.49 -10.16 6.82
N ASN A 168 22.55 -10.47 7.57
CA ASN A 168 22.80 -9.85 8.87
C ASN A 168 23.12 -8.35 8.75
N PHE A 169 23.66 -7.88 7.61
CA PHE A 169 24.03 -6.47 7.41
C PHE A 169 23.02 -5.67 6.57
N LEU A 170 22.50 -6.24 5.48
CA LEU A 170 21.62 -5.54 4.51
C LEU A 170 20.15 -6.02 4.54
N GLY A 171 19.86 -7.11 5.26
CA GLY A 171 18.54 -7.74 5.27
C GLY A 171 18.06 -8.11 3.88
N PHE A 172 16.77 -7.89 3.60
CA PHE A 172 16.15 -8.17 2.30
C PHE A 172 16.32 -7.04 1.26
N ARG A 173 17.00 -5.93 1.59
CA ARG A 173 17.11 -4.76 0.70
C ARG A 173 17.68 -5.09 -0.69
N PRO A 174 18.71 -5.95 -0.83
CA PRO A 174 19.20 -6.32 -2.16
C PRO A 174 18.12 -7.01 -3.03
N PHE A 175 17.17 -7.71 -2.41
CA PHE A 175 16.09 -8.43 -3.11
C PHE A 175 14.85 -7.57 -3.38
N GLN A 176 14.84 -6.33 -2.88
CA GLN A 176 13.75 -5.38 -3.11
C GLN A 176 13.90 -4.76 -4.50
N GLY A 177 12.84 -4.86 -5.31
CA GLY A 177 12.80 -4.29 -6.66
C GLY A 177 13.02 -2.77 -6.66
N TRP A 178 12.53 -2.07 -5.64
CA TRP A 178 12.74 -0.63 -5.46
C TRP A 178 14.22 -0.27 -5.25
N TYR A 179 14.94 -0.97 -4.36
CA TYR A 179 16.36 -0.71 -4.15
C TYR A 179 17.20 -1.07 -5.37
N THR A 180 16.90 -2.20 -6.02
CA THR A 180 17.58 -2.61 -7.25
C THR A 180 17.39 -1.55 -8.35
N PHE A 181 16.19 -0.95 -8.41
CA PHE A 181 15.86 0.14 -9.32
C PHE A 181 16.64 1.44 -9.03
N GLU A 182 16.79 1.84 -7.77
CA GLU A 182 17.63 2.98 -7.38
C GLU A 182 19.09 2.78 -7.79
N LEU A 183 19.61 1.57 -7.59
CA LEU A 183 21.00 1.23 -7.97
C LEU A 183 21.17 1.18 -9.49
N ALA A 184 20.16 0.71 -10.21
CA ALA A 184 20.12 0.74 -11.66
C ALA A 184 20.27 2.17 -12.20
N LEU A 185 19.53 3.12 -11.62
CA LEU A 185 19.61 4.55 -11.98
C LEU A 185 21.00 5.13 -11.78
N LEU A 186 21.63 4.84 -10.64
CA LEU A 186 22.99 5.29 -10.33
C LEU A 186 24.03 4.73 -11.33
N MET A 187 23.87 3.48 -11.74
CA MET A 187 24.74 2.89 -12.77
C MET A 187 24.54 3.55 -14.12
N LEU A 188 23.29 3.90 -14.50
CA LEU A 188 23.02 4.51 -15.80
C LEU A 188 23.51 5.95 -15.89
N THR A 189 23.45 6.72 -14.80
CA THR A 189 24.02 8.07 -14.76
C THR A 189 25.53 8.07 -14.62
N SER A 190 26.18 6.90 -14.49
CA SER A 190 27.61 6.76 -14.23
C SER A 190 28.08 7.61 -13.03
N ALA A 191 27.20 7.81 -12.05
CA ALA A 191 27.48 8.66 -10.91
C ALA A 191 28.63 8.09 -10.07
N GLN A 192 29.46 8.97 -9.52
CA GLN A 192 30.47 8.60 -8.54
C GLN A 192 29.82 8.51 -7.15
N SER A 193 30.44 7.75 -6.25
CA SER A 193 29.94 7.46 -4.90
C SER A 193 29.52 8.70 -4.09
N TYR A 194 30.22 9.83 -4.22
CA TYR A 194 29.86 11.07 -3.52
C TYR A 194 28.67 11.80 -4.16
N GLN A 195 28.35 11.53 -5.43
CA GLN A 195 27.26 12.16 -6.20
C GLN A 195 25.94 11.39 -6.13
N TYR A 196 25.89 10.22 -5.48
CA TYR A 196 24.67 9.40 -5.46
C TYR A 196 23.46 10.11 -4.88
N GLN A 197 23.67 10.99 -3.89
CA GLN A 197 22.62 11.81 -3.31
C GLN A 197 22.08 12.83 -4.31
N ASP A 198 22.96 13.47 -5.09
CA ASP A 198 22.60 14.49 -6.08
C ASP A 198 21.75 13.92 -7.24
N VAL A 199 21.82 12.61 -7.46
CA VAL A 199 20.97 11.91 -8.43
C VAL A 199 19.70 11.38 -7.80
N LEU A 200 19.82 10.63 -6.70
CA LEU A 200 18.68 9.92 -6.12
C LEU A 200 17.69 10.88 -5.46
N ILE A 201 18.15 11.89 -4.71
CA ILE A 201 17.24 12.79 -3.98
C ILE A 201 16.33 13.55 -4.95
N PRO A 202 16.83 14.23 -6.02
CA PRO A 202 15.92 14.92 -6.93
C PRO A 202 15.06 13.95 -7.74
N PHE A 203 15.60 12.80 -8.14
CA PHE A 203 14.85 11.81 -8.92
C PHE A 203 13.67 11.28 -8.13
N THR A 204 13.91 10.76 -6.92
CA THR A 204 12.82 10.17 -6.16
C THR A 204 11.79 11.28 -5.84
N PHE A 205 12.14 12.59 -5.80
CA PHE A 205 11.30 13.67 -5.23
C PHE A 205 10.08 13.86 -6.06
N ILE A 206 10.38 13.92 -7.34
CA ILE A 206 9.40 14.03 -8.39
C ILE A 206 8.53 12.77 -8.38
N ILE A 207 9.11 11.57 -8.21
CA ILE A 207 8.35 10.31 -8.15
C ILE A 207 7.41 10.25 -6.94
N ASP A 208 7.86 10.62 -5.73
CA ASP A 208 7.05 10.62 -4.49
C ASP A 208 5.83 11.54 -4.64
N ILE A 209 6.06 12.78 -5.08
CA ILE A 209 5.00 13.77 -5.24
C ILE A 209 4.01 13.34 -6.33
N VAL A 210 4.51 12.84 -7.47
CA VAL A 210 3.65 12.34 -8.55
C VAL A 210 2.82 11.15 -8.10
N LEU A 211 3.42 10.20 -7.37
CA LEU A 211 2.73 9.04 -6.85
C LEU A 211 1.65 9.45 -5.84
N CYS A 212 1.97 10.30 -4.86
CA CYS A 212 1.01 10.82 -3.90
C CYS A 212 -0.14 11.58 -4.58
N ALA A 213 0.17 12.45 -5.56
CA ALA A 213 -0.84 13.17 -6.32
C ALA A 213 -1.75 12.22 -7.10
N SER A 214 -1.20 11.16 -7.70
CA SER A 214 -1.97 10.15 -8.43
C SER A 214 -2.88 9.32 -7.51
N ILE A 215 -2.40 8.93 -6.33
CA ILE A 215 -3.20 8.24 -5.30
C ILE A 215 -4.33 9.16 -4.82
N PHE A 216 -4.04 10.43 -4.55
CA PHE A 216 -5.04 11.42 -4.15
C PHE A 216 -6.14 11.56 -5.22
N ILE A 217 -5.77 11.72 -6.49
CA ILE A 217 -6.75 11.79 -7.59
C ILE A 217 -7.58 10.51 -7.65
N THR A 218 -6.94 9.34 -7.53
CA THR A 218 -7.67 8.06 -7.53
C THR A 218 -8.70 8.01 -6.40
N MET A 219 -8.32 8.44 -5.19
CA MET A 219 -9.22 8.53 -4.04
C MET A 219 -10.39 9.50 -4.31
N PHE A 220 -10.08 10.70 -4.78
CA PHE A 220 -11.07 11.73 -5.06
C PHE A 220 -12.11 11.23 -6.07
N GLU A 221 -11.69 10.68 -7.20
CA GLU A 221 -12.60 10.16 -8.22
C GLU A 221 -13.39 8.94 -7.77
N SER A 222 -12.83 8.14 -6.86
CA SER A 222 -13.49 6.94 -6.35
C SER A 222 -14.60 7.27 -5.35
N PHE A 223 -14.44 8.33 -4.54
CA PHE A 223 -15.28 8.61 -3.39
C PHE A 223 -16.18 9.85 -3.54
N GLU A 224 -15.88 10.73 -4.49
CA GLU A 224 -16.72 11.87 -4.84
C GLU A 224 -18.09 11.40 -5.36
N LYS A 225 -19.16 11.86 -4.72
CA LYS A 225 -20.55 11.67 -5.19
C LYS A 225 -21.34 12.98 -5.27
N THR A 226 -20.66 14.13 -5.18
CA THR A 226 -21.25 15.47 -5.15
C THR A 226 -21.69 15.93 -6.54
N PHE A 227 -22.86 16.57 -6.64
CA PHE A 227 -23.48 16.94 -7.92
C PHE A 227 -23.30 18.42 -8.27
N SER A 228 -23.15 19.29 -7.26
CA SER A 228 -22.85 20.72 -7.50
C SER A 228 -21.35 20.98 -7.68
N LYS A 229 -21.00 21.80 -8.68
CA LYS A 229 -19.60 22.14 -9.01
C LYS A 229 -18.86 22.82 -7.85
N THR A 230 -19.56 23.64 -7.06
CA THR A 230 -18.99 24.35 -5.91
C THR A 230 -18.66 23.40 -4.77
N ASN A 231 -19.58 22.50 -4.37
CA ASN A 231 -19.30 21.50 -3.35
C ASN A 231 -18.18 20.56 -3.77
N LYS A 232 -18.13 20.18 -5.06
CA LYS A 232 -17.04 19.38 -5.62
C LYS A 232 -15.67 20.03 -5.41
N PHE A 233 -15.57 21.34 -5.70
CA PHE A 233 -14.33 22.09 -5.51
C PHE A 233 -13.96 22.23 -4.02
N ILE A 234 -14.93 22.53 -3.15
CA ILE A 234 -14.70 22.60 -1.70
C ILE A 234 -14.25 21.24 -1.15
N LEU A 235 -14.91 20.16 -1.58
CA LEU A 235 -14.53 18.79 -1.21
C LEU A 235 -13.11 18.49 -1.67
N LEU A 236 -12.71 18.91 -2.88
CA LEU A 236 -11.34 18.75 -3.37
C LEU A 236 -10.34 19.45 -2.45
N LEU A 237 -10.60 20.71 -2.06
CA LEU A 237 -9.71 21.45 -1.15
C LEU A 237 -9.63 20.83 0.24
N VAL A 238 -10.78 20.46 0.83
CA VAL A 238 -10.81 19.84 2.17
C VAL A 238 -10.13 18.48 2.16
N SER A 239 -10.41 17.65 1.15
CA SER A 239 -9.78 16.34 1.02
C SER A 239 -8.28 16.44 0.73
N LEU A 240 -7.84 17.43 -0.06
CA LEU A 240 -6.42 17.68 -0.27
C LEU A 240 -5.75 18.11 1.03
N PHE A 241 -6.39 18.99 1.79
CA PHE A 241 -5.88 19.40 3.10
C PHE A 241 -5.77 18.23 4.08
N THR A 242 -6.80 17.38 4.18
CA THR A 242 -6.73 16.18 5.04
C THR A 242 -5.66 15.21 4.55
N PHE A 243 -5.53 15.02 3.23
CA PHE A 243 -4.52 14.13 2.65
C PHE A 243 -3.11 14.63 2.95
N THR A 244 -2.87 15.93 2.81
CA THR A 244 -1.61 16.58 3.18
C THR A 244 -1.30 16.42 4.67
N ILE A 245 -2.28 16.61 5.57
CA ILE A 245 -2.08 16.35 7.01
C ILE A 245 -1.70 14.89 7.25
N THR A 246 -2.34 13.93 6.58
CA THR A 246 -1.99 12.51 6.75
C THR A 246 -0.60 12.18 6.22
N LYS A 247 -0.19 12.78 5.09
CA LYS A 247 1.18 12.71 4.60
C LYS A 247 2.13 13.26 5.66
N VAL A 248 1.82 14.42 6.25
CA VAL A 248 2.62 15.00 7.33
C VAL A 248 2.68 14.11 8.58
N GLY A 249 1.59 13.45 8.93
CA GLY A 249 1.54 12.50 10.05
C GLY A 249 2.48 11.31 9.85
N PHE A 250 2.60 10.77 8.64
CA PHE A 250 3.56 9.69 8.36
C PHE A 250 5.01 10.13 8.59
N ILE A 251 5.34 11.38 8.21
CA ILE A 251 6.68 11.95 8.41
C ILE A 251 7.08 11.93 9.90
N TYR A 252 6.19 12.40 10.78
CA TYR A 252 6.46 12.48 12.21
C TYR A 252 6.72 11.12 12.87
N LEU A 253 6.41 10.03 12.19
CA LEU A 253 6.57 8.65 12.67
C LEU A 253 7.86 7.99 12.16
N ASN A 254 8.84 8.78 11.70
CA ASN A 254 10.11 8.35 11.12
C ASN A 254 9.98 7.53 9.83
N ASP A 255 8.83 7.59 9.13
CA ASP A 255 8.77 7.16 7.74
C ASP A 255 9.52 8.21 6.91
N ASN A 256 10.84 8.04 6.83
CA ASN A 256 11.66 8.78 5.90
C ASN A 256 11.11 8.47 4.52
N PHE A 257 10.43 9.45 3.94
CA PHE A 257 10.75 9.95 2.63
C PHE A 257 11.61 9.00 1.78
N TRP A 258 11.00 8.49 0.70
CA TRP A 258 11.71 7.77 -0.38
C TRP A 258 12.27 6.41 0.01
N THR A 259 11.96 5.90 1.21
CA THR A 259 12.30 4.52 1.57
C THR A 259 11.28 3.54 1.01
N GLY A 260 11.68 2.27 0.88
CA GLY A 260 10.75 1.19 0.53
C GLY A 260 9.55 1.14 1.48
N ASP A 261 9.75 1.42 2.77
CA ASP A 261 8.68 1.40 3.78
C ASP A 261 7.62 2.49 3.53
N THR A 262 8.01 3.70 3.11
CA THR A 262 7.06 4.76 2.72
C THR A 262 6.26 4.38 1.47
N ILE A 263 6.90 3.79 0.46
CA ILE A 263 6.20 3.35 -0.75
C ILE A 263 5.27 2.16 -0.45
N PHE A 264 5.66 1.29 0.49
CA PHE A 264 4.81 0.25 1.03
C PHE A 264 3.57 0.85 1.73
N SER A 265 3.72 1.89 2.55
CA SER A 265 2.58 2.62 3.15
C SER A 265 1.61 3.13 2.09
N TYR A 266 2.11 3.69 0.98
CA TYR A 266 1.28 4.12 -0.14
C TYR A 266 0.59 2.98 -0.87
N LEU A 267 1.28 1.85 -1.05
CA LEU A 267 0.71 0.65 -1.66
C LEU A 267 -0.49 0.17 -0.83
N ILE A 268 -0.33 0.09 0.49
CA ILE A 268 -1.42 -0.28 1.39
C ILE A 268 -2.57 0.74 1.30
N PHE A 269 -2.26 2.04 1.34
CA PHE A 269 -3.26 3.11 1.21
C PHE A 269 -4.05 2.98 -0.10
N TYR A 270 -3.35 2.72 -1.21
CA TYR A 270 -3.93 2.55 -2.54
C TYR A 270 -4.79 1.27 -2.65
N VAL A 271 -4.32 0.14 -2.12
CA VAL A 271 -5.08 -1.13 -2.04
C VAL A 271 -6.38 -0.96 -1.27
N ILE A 272 -6.34 -0.22 -0.15
CA ILE A 272 -7.54 0.09 0.63
C ILE A 272 -8.51 0.95 -0.20
N ILE A 273 -8.04 2.00 -0.89
CA ILE A 273 -8.89 2.82 -1.77
C ILE A 273 -9.59 1.95 -2.82
N LEU A 274 -8.84 1.10 -3.53
CA LEU A 274 -9.38 0.23 -4.56
C LEU A 274 -10.43 -0.75 -4.00
N SER A 275 -10.17 -1.31 -2.81
CA SER A 275 -11.08 -2.24 -2.12
C SER A 275 -12.38 -1.54 -1.69
N LEU A 276 -12.28 -0.30 -1.20
CA LEU A 276 -13.44 0.51 -0.84
C LEU A 276 -14.26 0.90 -2.07
N ARG A 277 -13.61 1.31 -3.17
CA ARG A 277 -14.29 1.57 -4.45
C ARG A 277 -15.04 0.33 -4.90
N TYR A 278 -14.36 -0.82 -4.95
CA TYR A 278 -14.94 -2.09 -5.40
C TYR A 278 -16.20 -2.51 -4.63
N THR A 279 -16.21 -2.28 -3.31
CA THR A 279 -17.31 -2.68 -2.43
C THR A 279 -18.43 -1.64 -2.34
N THR A 280 -18.22 -0.43 -2.84
CA THR A 280 -19.20 0.68 -2.76
C THR A 280 -19.86 1.03 -4.11
N LEU A 281 -19.36 0.47 -5.21
CA LEU A 281 -20.02 0.53 -6.51
C LEU A 281 -21.36 -0.22 -6.51
N ASN A 282 -22.26 0.22 -7.39
CA ASN A 282 -23.57 -0.41 -7.58
C ASN A 282 -23.52 -1.68 -8.44
N TYR A 283 -22.41 -1.90 -9.14
CA TYR A 283 -22.17 -3.05 -10.01
C TYR A 283 -20.81 -3.67 -9.70
N ARG A 284 -20.66 -4.94 -10.06
CA ARG A 284 -19.45 -5.73 -9.77
C ARG A 284 -18.50 -5.77 -10.97
N GLU A 285 -17.32 -5.18 -10.83
CA GLU A 285 -16.26 -5.21 -11.85
C GLU A 285 -15.42 -6.50 -11.73
N ARG A 286 -15.64 -7.48 -12.61
CA ARG A 286 -15.09 -8.86 -12.50
C ARG A 286 -13.55 -8.97 -12.41
N LYS A 287 -12.83 -8.00 -12.97
CA LYS A 287 -11.36 -7.97 -13.06
C LYS A 287 -10.70 -7.09 -11.98
N VAL A 288 -11.46 -6.32 -11.21
CA VAL A 288 -10.89 -5.49 -10.14
C VAL A 288 -10.27 -6.32 -9.01
N PRO A 289 -10.87 -7.44 -8.55
CA PRO A 289 -10.25 -8.25 -7.51
C PRO A 289 -8.85 -8.78 -7.87
N ILE A 290 -8.63 -9.17 -9.13
CA ILE A 290 -7.29 -9.64 -9.55
C ILE A 290 -6.30 -8.48 -9.64
N PHE A 291 -6.76 -7.28 -9.99
CA PHE A 291 -5.92 -6.07 -10.00
C PHE A 291 -5.50 -5.67 -8.59
N ILE A 292 -6.45 -5.67 -7.64
CA ILE A 292 -6.16 -5.43 -6.22
C ILE A 292 -5.12 -6.45 -5.72
N GLY A 293 -5.32 -7.74 -6.03
CA GLY A 293 -4.36 -8.78 -5.66
C GLY A 293 -2.98 -8.61 -6.28
N LEU A 294 -2.91 -8.23 -7.56
CA LEU A 294 -1.65 -7.95 -8.26
C LEU A 294 -0.91 -6.79 -7.59
N VAL A 295 -1.57 -5.64 -7.43
CA VAL A 295 -0.99 -4.47 -6.75
C VAL A 295 -0.54 -4.83 -5.34
N MET A 296 -1.35 -5.60 -4.61
CA MET A 296 -1.03 -6.03 -3.25
C MET A 296 0.20 -6.94 -3.20
N GLY A 297 0.35 -7.88 -4.13
CA GLY A 297 1.54 -8.74 -4.27
C GLY A 297 2.82 -7.96 -4.60
N GLY A 298 2.71 -6.75 -5.15
CA GLY A 298 3.86 -5.87 -5.37
C GLY A 298 4.59 -5.44 -4.09
N TYR A 299 4.07 -5.74 -2.89
CA TYR A 299 4.68 -5.33 -1.63
C TYR A 299 6.12 -5.84 -1.44
N ILE A 300 6.47 -7.01 -2.00
CA ILE A 300 7.83 -7.57 -1.91
C ILE A 300 8.87 -6.72 -2.64
N SER A 301 8.47 -5.86 -3.58
CA SER A 301 9.38 -4.86 -4.17
C SER A 301 9.84 -3.80 -3.17
N PHE A 302 9.11 -3.62 -2.07
CA PHE A 302 9.29 -2.50 -1.15
C PHE A 302 9.65 -2.94 0.27
N ALA A 303 8.94 -3.94 0.82
CA ALA A 303 9.06 -4.33 2.22
C ALA A 303 8.75 -5.82 2.46
N TRP A 304 9.72 -6.71 2.17
CA TRP A 304 9.65 -8.15 2.49
C TRP A 304 9.34 -8.43 3.97
N ASN A 305 9.93 -7.65 4.88
CA ASN A 305 9.73 -7.79 6.33
C ASN A 305 8.28 -7.51 6.76
N SER A 306 7.48 -6.89 5.89
CA SER A 306 6.08 -6.57 6.12
C SER A 306 5.11 -7.59 5.49
N SER A 307 5.57 -8.81 5.20
CA SER A 307 4.72 -9.84 4.57
C SER A 307 3.49 -10.21 5.42
N TYR A 308 3.62 -10.26 6.74
CA TYR A 308 2.53 -10.63 7.65
C TYR A 308 1.45 -9.55 7.75
N GLN A 309 1.86 -8.29 7.67
CA GLN A 309 1.04 -7.10 7.63
C GLN A 309 0.06 -7.19 6.44
N VAL A 310 0.56 -7.58 5.26
CA VAL A 310 -0.25 -7.80 4.06
C VAL A 310 -1.33 -8.87 4.29
N LEU A 311 -1.02 -9.95 5.01
CA LEU A 311 -2.00 -10.99 5.36
C LEU A 311 -3.15 -10.44 6.22
N PHE A 312 -2.86 -9.53 7.15
CA PHE A 312 -3.89 -8.94 8.01
C PHE A 312 -4.89 -8.12 7.21
N ILE A 313 -4.39 -7.36 6.23
CA ILE A 313 -5.24 -6.59 5.32
C ILE A 313 -6.08 -7.52 4.45
N ILE A 314 -5.50 -8.60 3.91
CA ILE A 314 -6.25 -9.61 3.13
C ILE A 314 -7.39 -10.19 3.97
N TYR A 315 -7.11 -10.56 5.22
CA TYR A 315 -8.12 -11.05 6.15
C TYR A 315 -9.26 -10.04 6.32
N CYS A 316 -8.95 -8.75 6.47
CA CYS A 316 -9.98 -7.73 6.66
C CYS A 316 -10.76 -7.42 5.36
N ILE A 317 -10.10 -7.45 4.19
CA ILE A 317 -10.75 -7.28 2.87
C ILE A 317 -11.84 -8.34 2.64
N LEU A 318 -11.63 -9.59 3.08
CA LEU A 318 -12.65 -10.65 3.03
C LEU A 318 -13.99 -10.16 3.58
N PHE A 319 -13.97 -9.53 4.76
CA PHE A 319 -15.17 -9.15 5.48
C PHE A 319 -15.88 -7.94 4.88
N ILE A 320 -15.19 -7.05 4.17
CA ILE A 320 -15.86 -5.99 3.44
C ILE A 320 -16.53 -6.55 2.18
N ILE A 321 -15.82 -7.39 1.42
CA ILE A 321 -16.36 -8.00 0.19
C ILE A 321 -17.57 -8.85 0.54
N GLN A 322 -17.47 -9.67 1.58
CA GLN A 322 -18.56 -10.50 2.09
C GLN A 322 -19.78 -9.65 2.47
N LYS A 323 -19.57 -8.50 3.15
CA LYS A 323 -20.68 -7.62 3.52
C LYS A 323 -21.43 -7.13 2.29
N LYS A 324 -20.71 -6.78 1.21
CA LYS A 324 -21.29 -6.30 -0.06
C LYS A 324 -21.92 -7.41 -0.90
N TYR A 325 -21.28 -8.57 -0.97
CA TYR A 325 -21.67 -9.68 -1.83
C TYR A 325 -21.92 -10.91 -0.98
N SER A 326 -23.19 -11.29 -0.81
CA SER A 326 -23.58 -12.52 -0.11
C SER A 326 -23.25 -13.80 -0.90
N GLN A 327 -22.96 -13.66 -2.19
CA GLN A 327 -22.59 -14.76 -3.10
C GLN A 327 -21.41 -14.37 -3.97
N ASN A 328 -20.63 -15.38 -4.38
CA ASN A 328 -19.42 -15.28 -5.19
C ASN A 328 -18.28 -14.46 -4.55
N PHE A 329 -18.36 -14.07 -3.28
CA PHE A 329 -17.29 -13.30 -2.62
C PHE A 329 -16.02 -14.14 -2.44
N THR A 330 -16.14 -15.47 -2.31
CA THR A 330 -14.99 -16.36 -2.14
C THR A 330 -14.10 -16.34 -3.38
N LYS A 331 -14.71 -16.24 -4.57
CA LYS A 331 -13.97 -16.11 -5.84
C LYS A 331 -13.19 -14.82 -5.93
N ASP A 332 -13.73 -13.72 -5.41
CA ASP A 332 -13.04 -12.44 -5.40
C ASP A 332 -11.91 -12.44 -4.37
N PHE A 333 -12.18 -13.01 -3.20
CA PHE A 333 -11.18 -13.18 -2.15
C PHE A 333 -9.97 -13.99 -2.66
N LEU A 334 -10.22 -15.11 -3.34
CA LEU A 334 -9.16 -15.94 -3.94
C LEU A 334 -8.28 -15.15 -4.92
N LYS A 335 -8.87 -14.28 -5.75
CA LYS A 335 -8.12 -13.45 -6.70
C LYS A 335 -7.27 -12.39 -6.01
N ILE A 336 -7.74 -11.86 -4.89
CA ILE A 336 -7.04 -10.84 -4.11
C ILE A 336 -5.88 -11.47 -3.34
N SER A 337 -6.10 -12.66 -2.76
CA SER A 337 -5.12 -13.29 -1.87
C SER A 337 -4.02 -14.08 -2.59
N LEU A 338 -4.23 -14.49 -3.85
CA LEU A 338 -3.35 -15.40 -4.59
C LEU A 338 -1.87 -14.96 -4.55
N PHE A 339 -1.57 -13.73 -5.01
CA PHE A 339 -0.20 -13.27 -5.18
C PHE A 339 0.51 -13.14 -3.82
N ALA A 340 -0.11 -12.45 -2.87
CA ALA A 340 0.46 -12.24 -1.54
C ALA A 340 0.69 -13.54 -0.75
N ILE A 341 -0.15 -14.58 -0.94
CA ILE A 341 0.06 -15.87 -0.29
C ILE A 341 1.25 -16.61 -0.89
N VAL A 342 1.43 -16.55 -2.22
CA VAL A 342 2.63 -17.10 -2.88
C VAL A 342 3.88 -16.42 -2.33
N ASP A 343 3.87 -15.09 -2.25
CA ASP A 343 4.98 -14.30 -1.70
C ASP A 343 5.29 -14.67 -0.25
N LEU A 344 4.26 -14.88 0.59
CA LEU A 344 4.39 -15.32 1.98
C LEU A 344 5.00 -16.71 2.13
N VAL A 345 4.65 -17.66 1.26
CA VAL A 345 5.26 -19.00 1.26
C VAL A 345 6.76 -18.86 1.00
N PHE A 346 7.15 -18.06 0.01
CA PHE A 346 8.56 -17.83 -0.31
C PHE A 346 9.29 -17.06 0.78
N PHE A 347 8.71 -15.99 1.31
CA PHE A 347 9.30 -15.23 2.42
C PHE A 347 9.64 -16.14 3.61
N ASN A 348 8.73 -17.05 3.97
CA ASN A 348 8.94 -17.99 5.06
C ASN A 348 9.98 -19.05 4.75
N LEU A 349 10.02 -19.55 3.51
CA LEU A 349 11.01 -20.51 3.06
C LEU A 349 12.42 -19.91 3.17
N VAL A 350 12.60 -18.68 2.66
CA VAL A 350 13.88 -17.96 2.70
C VAL A 350 14.29 -17.63 4.14
N SER A 351 13.32 -17.21 4.97
CA SER A 351 13.55 -16.92 6.39
C SER A 351 13.75 -18.16 7.26
N LYS A 352 13.75 -19.37 6.67
CA LYS A 352 13.89 -20.67 7.34
C LYS A 352 12.78 -20.96 8.37
N TYR A 353 11.62 -20.33 8.20
CA TYR A 353 10.40 -20.56 8.98
C TYR A 353 9.63 -21.74 8.39
N TYR A 354 10.20 -22.95 8.51
CA TYR A 354 9.70 -24.14 7.82
C TYR A 354 8.27 -24.53 8.22
N LEU A 355 7.90 -24.40 9.49
CA LEU A 355 6.54 -24.70 9.96
C LEU A 355 5.52 -23.74 9.32
N GLN A 356 5.83 -22.45 9.29
CA GLN A 356 5.02 -21.42 8.66
C GLN A 356 4.93 -21.67 7.14
N THR A 357 6.04 -22.05 6.51
CA THR A 357 6.09 -22.41 5.09
C THR A 357 5.10 -23.53 4.77
N ILE A 358 5.10 -24.62 5.56
CA ILE A 358 4.17 -25.74 5.39
C ILE A 358 2.72 -25.27 5.57
N LEU A 359 2.45 -24.47 6.60
CA LEU A 359 1.11 -23.96 6.89
C LEU A 359 0.58 -23.09 5.74
N PHE A 360 1.36 -22.13 5.26
CA PHE A 360 0.94 -21.25 4.15
C PHE A 360 0.89 -21.97 2.81
N ALA A 361 1.76 -22.97 2.57
CA ALA A 361 1.67 -23.83 1.39
C ALA A 361 0.40 -24.69 1.42
N ALA A 362 0.01 -25.22 2.58
CA ALA A 362 -1.26 -25.93 2.74
C ALA A 362 -2.47 -25.01 2.52
N LEU A 363 -2.42 -23.76 3.03
CA LEU A 363 -3.44 -22.75 2.73
C LEU A 363 -3.51 -22.45 1.24
N PHE A 364 -2.36 -22.26 0.57
CA PHE A 364 -2.31 -22.03 -0.88
C PHE A 364 -2.90 -23.21 -1.68
N LEU A 365 -2.55 -24.45 -1.33
CA LEU A 365 -3.16 -25.65 -1.90
C LEU A 365 -4.68 -25.68 -1.68
N LEU A 366 -5.15 -25.31 -0.49
CA LEU A 366 -6.58 -25.20 -0.20
C LEU A 366 -7.24 -24.13 -1.08
N LEU A 367 -6.58 -23.02 -1.38
CA LEU A 367 -7.08 -22.01 -2.33
C LEU A 367 -7.18 -22.55 -3.77
N ILE A 368 -6.20 -23.35 -4.22
CA ILE A 368 -6.25 -24.01 -5.53
C ILE A 368 -7.42 -25.02 -5.57
N VAL A 369 -7.55 -25.85 -4.54
CA VAL A 369 -8.60 -26.86 -4.43
C VAL A 369 -9.99 -26.19 -4.39
N THR A 370 -10.15 -25.12 -3.62
CA THR A 370 -11.42 -24.36 -3.58
C THR A 370 -11.73 -23.70 -4.93
N SER A 371 -10.73 -23.15 -5.63
CA SER A 371 -10.88 -22.65 -6.99
C SER A 371 -11.32 -23.74 -7.97
N TYR A 372 -10.74 -24.94 -7.87
CA TYR A 372 -11.16 -26.11 -8.65
C TYR A 372 -12.62 -26.49 -8.36
N PHE A 373 -13.03 -26.56 -7.08
CA PHE A 373 -14.42 -26.83 -6.73
C PHE A 373 -15.39 -25.75 -7.19
N MET A 374 -14.99 -24.47 -7.24
CA MET A 374 -15.79 -23.41 -7.86
C MET A 374 -16.06 -23.66 -9.34
N SER A 375 -15.11 -24.26 -10.05
CA SER A 375 -15.26 -24.56 -11.48
C SER A 375 -16.16 -25.76 -11.77
N LYS A 376 -16.21 -26.75 -10.86
CA LYS A 376 -16.94 -28.02 -11.10
C LYS A 376 -18.18 -28.26 -10.25
N ARG A 377 -18.26 -27.70 -9.03
CA ARG A 377 -19.32 -27.98 -8.04
C ARG A 377 -19.72 -26.70 -7.30
N TYR A 378 -20.24 -25.74 -8.05
CA TYR A 378 -20.65 -24.44 -7.53
C TYR A 378 -21.63 -24.52 -6.33
N ALA A 379 -22.47 -25.56 -6.27
CA ALA A 379 -23.41 -25.77 -5.15
C ALA A 379 -22.72 -25.90 -3.77
N ALA A 380 -21.54 -26.52 -3.69
CA ALA A 380 -20.81 -26.65 -2.42
C ALA A 380 -20.26 -25.29 -1.95
N VAL A 381 -19.82 -24.46 -2.90
CA VAL A 381 -19.32 -23.10 -2.64
C VAL A 381 -20.45 -22.20 -2.16
N VAL A 382 -21.63 -22.28 -2.78
CA VAL A 382 -22.81 -21.54 -2.33
C VAL A 382 -23.21 -21.94 -0.90
N LYS A 383 -23.14 -23.24 -0.55
CA LYS A 383 -23.37 -23.69 0.84
C LYS A 383 -22.35 -23.10 1.82
N PHE A 384 -21.08 -23.04 1.45
CA PHE A 384 -20.04 -22.40 2.26
C PHE A 384 -20.28 -20.89 2.43
N GLU A 385 -20.54 -20.17 1.33
CA GLU A 385 -20.79 -18.73 1.34
C GLU A 385 -22.02 -18.36 2.16
N THR A 386 -23.09 -19.14 2.04
CA THR A 386 -24.30 -18.97 2.86
C THR A 386 -24.06 -19.29 4.33
N PHE A 387 -23.21 -20.28 4.65
CA PHE A 387 -22.78 -20.53 6.03
C PHE A 387 -22.01 -19.33 6.60
N VAL A 388 -21.01 -18.84 5.86
CA VAL A 388 -20.19 -17.69 6.27
C VAL A 388 -21.04 -16.45 6.47
N ASP A 389 -21.97 -16.15 5.55
CA ASP A 389 -22.85 -14.99 5.71
C ASP A 389 -23.80 -15.17 6.90
N ARG A 390 -24.45 -16.34 7.06
CA ARG A 390 -25.38 -16.58 8.18
C ARG A 390 -24.68 -16.57 9.55
N ARG A 391 -23.45 -17.05 9.62
CA ARG A 391 -22.66 -17.16 10.85
C ARG A 391 -21.52 -16.14 10.93
N ILE A 392 -21.65 -14.98 10.29
CA ILE A 392 -20.52 -14.04 10.13
C ILE A 392 -19.90 -13.60 11.45
N ASN A 393 -20.69 -13.42 12.51
CA ASN A 393 -20.18 -12.98 13.81
C ASN A 393 -19.23 -14.04 14.37
N LEU A 394 -19.62 -15.31 14.26
CA LEU A 394 -18.79 -16.44 14.64
C LEU A 394 -17.54 -16.47 13.77
N VAL A 395 -17.68 -16.43 12.44
CA VAL A 395 -16.54 -16.51 11.50
C VAL A 395 -15.53 -15.38 11.72
N THR A 396 -16.00 -14.16 11.99
CA THR A 396 -15.14 -12.99 12.28
C THR A 396 -14.40 -13.16 13.61
N LEU A 397 -15.01 -13.86 14.58
CA LEU A 397 -14.45 -14.03 15.93
C LEU A 397 -13.56 -15.27 16.12
N ILE A 398 -13.58 -16.26 15.20
CA ILE A 398 -12.77 -17.48 15.33
C ILE A 398 -11.29 -17.14 15.53
N LEU A 399 -10.72 -16.34 14.63
CA LEU A 399 -9.30 -16.01 14.65
C LEU A 399 -8.89 -15.16 15.87
N PRO A 400 -9.55 -14.03 16.20
CA PRO A 400 -9.19 -13.25 17.39
C PRO A 400 -9.34 -14.06 18.68
N LEU A 401 -10.40 -14.87 18.83
CA LEU A 401 -10.57 -15.71 20.02
C LEU A 401 -9.46 -16.77 20.11
N GLY A 402 -9.13 -17.43 19.01
CA GLY A 402 -8.04 -18.40 18.95
C GLY A 402 -6.71 -17.78 19.38
N PHE A 403 -6.35 -16.63 18.80
CA PHE A 403 -5.12 -15.92 19.19
C PHE A 403 -5.13 -15.49 20.65
N MET A 404 -6.24 -14.92 21.16
CA MET A 404 -6.33 -14.53 22.57
C MET A 404 -6.17 -15.72 23.52
N ILE A 405 -6.82 -16.85 23.24
CA ILE A 405 -6.71 -18.06 24.08
C ILE A 405 -5.26 -18.55 24.13
N VAL A 406 -4.58 -18.62 22.98
CA VAL A 406 -3.19 -19.07 22.93
C VAL A 406 -2.26 -18.06 23.62
N SER A 407 -2.46 -16.76 23.41
CA SER A 407 -1.74 -15.70 24.13
C SER A 407 -1.85 -15.85 25.65
N ILE A 408 -3.07 -16.10 26.14
CA ILE A 408 -3.35 -16.26 27.57
C ILE A 408 -2.67 -17.51 28.13
N ALA A 409 -2.78 -18.64 27.42
CA ALA A 409 -2.12 -19.88 27.83
C ALA A 409 -0.59 -19.73 27.91
N MET A 410 0.03 -19.01 26.97
CA MET A 410 1.47 -18.73 26.98
C MET A 410 1.88 -17.78 28.12
N ALA A 411 1.11 -16.73 28.37
CA ALA A 411 1.37 -15.79 29.45
C ALA A 411 1.31 -16.48 30.82
N LEU A 412 0.30 -17.33 31.03
CA LEU A 412 0.15 -18.15 32.23
C LEU A 412 1.32 -19.14 32.38
N LYS A 413 1.76 -19.79 31.30
CA LYS A 413 2.90 -20.71 31.33
C LYS A 413 4.21 -20.02 31.74
N ASN A 414 4.43 -18.80 31.27
CA ASN A 414 5.68 -18.07 31.48
C ASN A 414 5.69 -17.20 32.75
N ASN A 415 4.61 -17.18 33.55
CA ASN A 415 4.44 -16.30 34.72
C ASN A 415 4.76 -14.82 34.45
N LYS A 416 4.62 -14.36 33.20
CA LYS A 416 4.87 -12.97 32.82
C LYS A 416 3.56 -12.20 32.74
N SER A 417 3.52 -11.01 33.37
CA SER A 417 2.40 -10.06 33.25
C SER A 417 2.03 -9.82 31.78
N PHE A 418 0.72 -9.69 31.47
CA PHE A 418 0.22 -9.31 30.14
C PHE A 418 0.62 -7.89 29.76
N VAL A 419 0.89 -7.06 30.77
CA VAL A 419 1.27 -5.66 30.62
C VAL A 419 2.60 -5.51 31.35
N ASP A 420 3.67 -5.47 30.57
CA ASP A 420 5.01 -5.18 31.07
C ASP A 420 5.32 -3.71 30.71
N PRO A 421 5.63 -2.83 31.68
CA PRO A 421 6.02 -1.46 31.40
C PRO A 421 7.35 -1.36 30.62
N GLN A 422 8.18 -2.40 30.62
CA GLN A 422 9.44 -2.47 29.86
C GLN A 422 9.26 -3.07 28.46
N GLU A 423 8.36 -4.05 28.30
CA GLU A 423 7.96 -4.59 27.00
C GLU A 423 6.65 -3.91 26.58
N SER A 424 6.71 -2.74 25.94
CA SER A 424 5.52 -1.97 25.55
C SER A 424 4.72 -2.66 24.43
N TYR A 425 3.95 -3.69 24.78
CA TYR A 425 3.03 -4.39 23.86
C TYR A 425 1.91 -3.47 23.32
N LEU A 426 1.77 -2.28 23.90
CA LEU A 426 0.95 -1.17 23.40
C LEU A 426 1.66 -0.33 22.32
N ASN A 427 2.76 -0.82 21.73
CA ASN A 427 3.73 -0.02 20.98
C ASN A 427 3.14 0.99 20.00
N PHE A 428 2.14 0.64 19.19
CA PHE A 428 1.58 1.60 18.23
C PHE A 428 0.75 2.72 18.89
N LEU A 429 -0.06 2.40 19.90
CA LEU A 429 -0.80 3.43 20.65
C LEU A 429 0.16 4.22 21.55
N TYR A 430 1.22 3.58 22.05
CA TYR A 430 2.26 4.23 22.83
C TYR A 430 3.05 5.23 21.95
N VAL A 431 3.30 4.89 20.68
CA VAL A 431 3.81 5.81 19.64
C VAL A 431 2.80 6.94 19.38
N TRP A 432 1.48 6.67 19.32
CA TRP A 432 0.46 7.70 19.13
C TRP A 432 0.26 8.64 20.32
N THR A 433 0.48 8.18 21.55
CA THR A 433 0.32 8.98 22.78
C THR A 433 1.63 9.63 23.22
N SER A 434 2.68 9.60 22.39
CA SER A 434 3.99 10.20 22.68
C SER A 434 3.97 11.72 22.81
N PHE A 435 2.81 12.36 22.65
CA PHE A 435 2.60 13.78 22.91
C PHE A 435 2.78 14.16 24.40
N SER A 436 2.75 13.19 25.33
CA SER A 436 3.03 13.43 26.74
C SER A 436 4.42 12.93 27.13
N SER A 437 5.22 13.82 27.73
CA SER A 437 6.54 13.50 28.29
C SER A 437 6.48 12.72 29.61
N ASN A 438 5.30 12.54 30.21
CA ASN A 438 5.13 11.78 31.44
C ASN A 438 4.75 10.32 31.14
N ASP A 439 5.67 9.39 31.39
CA ASP A 439 5.51 7.97 31.06
C ASP A 439 4.31 7.30 31.77
N VAL A 440 4.01 7.69 33.01
CA VAL A 440 2.88 7.13 33.77
C VAL A 440 1.55 7.58 33.17
N LEU A 441 1.43 8.87 32.85
CA LEU A 441 0.22 9.42 32.24
C LEU A 441 0.02 8.86 30.82
N ARG A 442 1.11 8.79 30.04
CA ARG A 442 1.12 8.17 28.71
C ARG A 442 0.66 6.73 28.76
N PHE A 443 1.15 5.93 29.70
CA PHE A 443 0.73 4.54 29.89
C PHE A 443 -0.79 4.42 30.13
N TRP A 444 -1.34 5.18 31.09
CA TRP A 444 -2.77 5.12 31.41
C TRP A 444 -3.66 5.59 30.26
N VAL A 445 -3.30 6.68 29.57
CA VAL A 445 -4.05 7.15 28.39
C VAL A 445 -4.04 6.09 27.29
N THR A 446 -2.87 5.52 27.01
CA THR A 446 -2.70 4.47 26.00
C THR A 446 -3.56 3.25 26.32
N PHE A 447 -3.57 2.82 27.58
CA PHE A 447 -4.34 1.68 28.06
C PHE A 447 -5.85 1.91 27.92
N VAL A 448 -6.35 3.07 28.37
CA VAL A 448 -7.78 3.42 28.28
C VAL A 448 -8.25 3.48 26.83
N VAL A 449 -7.44 4.11 25.95
CA VAL A 449 -7.73 4.15 24.51
C VAL A 449 -7.74 2.74 23.91
N ALA A 450 -6.75 1.91 24.25
CA ALA A 450 -6.65 0.55 23.74
C ALA A 450 -7.87 -0.30 24.12
N ILE A 451 -8.30 -0.25 25.39
CA ILE A 451 -9.48 -0.99 25.85
C ILE A 451 -10.75 -0.45 25.21
N SER A 452 -10.87 0.88 25.08
CA SER A 452 -12.04 1.50 24.45
C SER A 452 -12.20 1.04 23.00
N ILE A 453 -11.12 1.04 22.21
CA ILE A 453 -11.15 0.56 20.82
C ILE A 453 -11.46 -0.94 20.78
N LEU A 454 -10.95 -1.75 21.72
CA LEU A 454 -11.25 -3.18 21.80
C LEU A 454 -12.74 -3.43 22.03
N VAL A 455 -13.34 -2.74 23.01
CA VAL A 455 -14.78 -2.84 23.31
C VAL A 455 -15.61 -2.39 22.11
N ILE A 456 -15.26 -1.27 21.48
CA ILE A 456 -15.92 -0.78 20.27
C ILE A 456 -15.82 -1.82 19.15
N SER A 457 -14.65 -2.41 18.95
CA SER A 457 -14.41 -3.41 17.90
C SER A 457 -15.23 -4.68 18.12
N PHE A 458 -15.31 -5.15 19.37
CA PHE A 458 -16.14 -6.29 19.72
C PHE A 458 -17.63 -6.00 19.48
N ILE A 459 -18.14 -4.88 19.98
CA ILE A 459 -19.55 -4.46 19.79
C ILE A 459 -19.85 -4.32 18.29
N TRP A 460 -18.93 -3.72 17.53
CA TRP A 460 -19.09 -3.50 16.10
C TRP A 460 -19.39 -4.78 15.33
N ILE A 461 -18.74 -5.90 15.66
CA ILE A 461 -19.01 -7.20 15.01
C ILE A 461 -20.49 -7.59 15.10
N PHE A 462 -21.15 -7.34 16.22
CA PHE A 462 -22.56 -7.70 16.41
C PHE A 462 -23.52 -6.74 15.70
N ILE A 463 -23.15 -5.47 15.54
CA ILE A 463 -24.03 -4.44 14.96
C ILE A 463 -23.73 -4.10 13.50
N ARG A 464 -22.59 -4.50 12.94
CA ARG A 464 -22.13 -4.09 11.59
C ARG A 464 -23.13 -4.38 10.47
N LYS A 465 -23.92 -5.46 10.59
CA LYS A 465 -24.97 -5.81 9.60
C LYS A 465 -26.16 -4.84 9.61
N LYS A 466 -26.37 -4.09 10.70
CA LYS A 466 -27.45 -3.10 10.81
C LYS A 466 -27.15 -1.84 9.98
N PHE A 467 -25.88 -1.60 9.64
CA PHE A 467 -25.45 -0.43 8.87
C PHE A 467 -25.46 -0.70 7.37
N LYS A 468 -26.06 0.21 6.60
CA LYS A 468 -26.00 0.18 5.12
C LYS A 468 -24.56 0.32 4.66
N ILE A 469 -24.22 -0.43 3.61
CA ILE A 469 -22.89 -0.46 3.03
C ILE A 469 -22.60 0.86 2.33
N ASN A 470 -21.68 1.60 2.93
CA ASN A 470 -21.08 2.81 2.37
C ASN A 470 -19.57 2.83 2.64
N ILE A 471 -18.86 3.78 2.02
CA ILE A 471 -17.39 3.88 2.12
C ILE A 471 -16.95 3.96 3.58
N LEU A 472 -17.63 4.76 4.42
CA LEU A 472 -17.31 4.89 5.84
C LEU A 472 -17.46 3.56 6.60
N SER A 473 -18.60 2.87 6.45
CA SER A 473 -18.87 1.60 7.12
C SER A 473 -17.91 0.49 6.69
N ALA A 474 -17.35 0.59 5.48
CA ALA A 474 -16.38 -0.35 4.95
C ALA A 474 -14.97 -0.10 5.52
N VAL A 475 -14.56 1.17 5.68
CA VAL A 475 -13.30 1.50 6.39
C VAL A 475 -13.40 1.19 7.87
N VAL A 476 -14.53 1.49 8.51
CA VAL A 476 -14.74 1.13 9.92
C VAL A 476 -14.71 -0.39 10.11
N ASP A 477 -15.28 -1.16 9.19
CA ASP A 477 -15.14 -2.62 9.19
C ASP A 477 -13.66 -3.06 9.10
N LEU A 478 -12.86 -2.46 8.20
CA LEU A 478 -11.42 -2.75 8.11
C LEU A 478 -10.71 -2.49 9.43
N VAL A 479 -10.77 -1.23 9.90
CA VAL A 479 -10.03 -0.74 11.07
C VAL A 479 -10.36 -1.55 12.32
N LEU A 480 -11.65 -1.77 12.60
CA LEU A 480 -12.07 -2.43 13.84
C LEU A 480 -11.84 -3.95 13.82
N ILE A 481 -12.03 -4.62 12.67
CA ILE A 481 -11.74 -6.05 12.56
C ILE A 481 -10.23 -6.28 12.62
N ASN A 482 -9.44 -5.43 11.97
CA ASN A 482 -7.98 -5.49 12.01
C ASN A 482 -7.46 -5.28 13.43
N TYR A 483 -7.97 -4.26 14.12
CA TYR A 483 -7.63 -3.99 15.51
C TYR A 483 -7.95 -5.18 16.42
N LEU A 484 -9.18 -5.69 16.37
CA LEU A 484 -9.58 -6.80 17.23
C LEU A 484 -8.74 -8.06 16.99
N THR A 485 -8.38 -8.31 15.74
CA THR A 485 -7.73 -9.56 15.32
C THR A 485 -6.23 -9.53 15.51
N PHE A 486 -5.55 -8.43 15.23
CA PHE A 486 -4.09 -8.41 15.13
C PHE A 486 -3.42 -7.34 16.01
N TYR A 487 -4.09 -6.24 16.30
CA TYR A 487 -3.51 -5.12 17.08
C TYR A 487 -4.03 -5.02 18.52
N ASN A 488 -4.86 -5.96 18.95
CA ASN A 488 -5.25 -6.13 20.35
C ASN A 488 -3.99 -6.43 21.20
N PRO A 489 -3.75 -5.71 22.31
CA PRO A 489 -2.57 -5.93 23.17
C PRO A 489 -2.34 -7.39 23.60
N ILE A 490 -3.41 -8.15 23.83
CA ILE A 490 -3.33 -9.57 24.19
C ILE A 490 -2.79 -10.40 23.01
N VAL A 491 -3.27 -10.12 21.80
CA VAL A 491 -2.91 -10.85 20.59
C VAL A 491 -1.50 -10.49 20.12
N VAL A 492 -1.15 -9.20 20.13
CA VAL A 492 0.17 -8.68 19.70
C VAL A 492 1.30 -9.41 20.42
N ARG A 493 1.14 -9.74 21.70
CA ARG A 493 2.13 -10.50 22.46
C ARG A 493 2.41 -11.89 21.85
N PHE A 494 1.37 -12.63 21.47
CA PHE A 494 1.53 -13.92 20.81
C PHE A 494 2.13 -13.78 19.41
N ILE A 495 1.67 -12.79 18.66
CA ILE A 495 2.21 -12.56 17.31
C ILE A 495 3.70 -12.19 17.39
N ASN A 496 4.12 -11.36 18.35
CA ASN A 496 5.53 -11.02 18.58
C ASN A 496 6.38 -12.22 19.00
N LEU A 497 5.82 -13.21 19.71
CA LEU A 497 6.55 -14.43 20.07
C LEU A 497 6.83 -15.32 18.86
N ILE A 498 5.89 -15.40 17.92
CA ILE A 498 6.06 -16.17 16.67
C ILE A 498 6.84 -15.35 15.63
N TYR A 499 6.71 -14.03 15.67
CA TYR A 499 7.26 -13.08 14.70
C TYR A 499 7.92 -11.89 15.41
N PRO A 500 9.14 -12.05 15.94
CA PRO A 500 9.81 -11.00 16.73
C PRO A 500 10.07 -9.70 15.95
N MET A 501 10.23 -9.78 14.62
CA MET A 501 10.38 -8.61 13.74
C MET A 501 9.08 -7.79 13.57
N MET A 502 7.94 -8.32 14.03
CA MET A 502 6.66 -7.63 13.97
C MET A 502 6.63 -6.41 14.89
N SER A 503 7.28 -6.45 16.07
CA SER A 503 7.29 -5.34 17.03
C SER A 503 7.85 -4.03 16.45
N GLN A 504 8.82 -4.12 15.54
CA GLN A 504 9.47 -2.96 14.90
C GLN A 504 8.62 -2.33 13.79
N SER A 505 7.70 -3.09 13.19
CA SER A 505 6.81 -2.65 12.10
C SER A 505 5.35 -2.51 12.57
N ASN A 506 5.12 -2.72 13.87
CA ASN A 506 3.80 -2.73 14.48
C ASN A 506 3.23 -1.31 14.53
N GLY A 507 2.15 -1.12 13.78
CA GLY A 507 1.39 0.12 13.76
C GLY A 507 1.26 0.71 12.36
N LEU A 508 2.19 0.45 11.44
CA LEU A 508 2.20 1.11 10.12
C LEU A 508 0.89 0.91 9.37
N ILE A 509 0.36 -0.32 9.29
CA ILE A 509 -0.97 -0.55 8.67
C ILE A 509 -2.06 0.19 9.44
N MET A 510 -2.09 0.09 10.76
CA MET A 510 -3.14 0.71 11.56
C MET A 510 -3.12 2.25 11.40
N ILE A 511 -1.93 2.84 11.25
CA ILE A 511 -1.74 4.26 10.92
C ILE A 511 -2.29 4.53 9.53
N VAL A 512 -1.95 3.71 8.53
CA VAL A 512 -2.46 3.86 7.16
C VAL A 512 -3.99 3.73 7.11
N GLU A 513 -4.57 2.74 7.79
CA GLU A 513 -6.03 2.56 7.88
C GLU A 513 -6.71 3.72 8.61
N GLY A 514 -6.10 4.23 9.69
CA GLY A 514 -6.56 5.44 10.38
C GLY A 514 -6.50 6.68 9.49
N ALA A 515 -5.42 6.84 8.71
CA ALA A 515 -5.29 7.92 7.74
C ALA A 515 -6.34 7.82 6.62
N VAL A 516 -6.63 6.61 6.12
CA VAL A 516 -7.72 6.39 5.17
C VAL A 516 -9.07 6.72 5.80
N LEU A 517 -9.30 6.33 7.07
CA LEU A 517 -10.54 6.65 7.79
C LEU A 517 -10.76 8.15 7.91
N ILE A 518 -9.73 8.93 8.29
CA ILE A 518 -9.79 10.40 8.36
C ILE A 518 -10.14 10.99 7.00
N ASN A 519 -9.48 10.54 5.93
CA ASN A 519 -9.77 11.01 4.58
C ASN A 519 -11.20 10.65 4.15
N VAL A 520 -11.66 9.42 4.39
CA VAL A 520 -13.01 8.96 4.06
C VAL A 520 -14.10 9.70 4.85
N LEU A 521 -13.82 10.10 6.09
CA LEU A 521 -14.75 10.91 6.90
C LEU A 521 -15.07 12.25 6.22
N ALA A 522 -14.07 12.91 5.62
CA ALA A 522 -14.29 14.14 4.85
C ALA A 522 -15.28 13.91 3.70
N TYR A 523 -15.07 12.87 2.87
CA TYR A 523 -15.98 12.52 1.78
C TYR A 523 -17.38 12.17 2.27
N TRP A 524 -17.49 11.40 3.35
CA TRP A 524 -18.79 10.99 3.90
C TRP A 524 -19.61 12.18 4.41
N CYS A 525 -18.98 13.11 5.13
CA CYS A 525 -19.63 14.32 5.65
C CYS A 525 -20.24 15.16 4.51
N PHE A 526 -19.46 15.47 3.47
CA PHE A 526 -19.92 16.27 2.33
C PHE A 526 -21.01 15.55 1.52
N ASN A 527 -20.82 14.26 1.21
CA ASN A 527 -21.81 13.46 0.48
C ASN A 527 -23.15 13.38 1.26
N LYS A 528 -23.11 13.32 2.59
CA LYS A 528 -24.32 13.27 3.44
C LYS A 528 -25.06 14.60 3.46
N ILE A 529 -24.35 15.73 3.51
CA ILE A 529 -24.94 17.08 3.49
C ILE A 529 -25.69 17.30 2.18
N GLU A 530 -25.13 16.89 1.04
CA GLU A 530 -25.75 17.10 -0.26
C GLU A 530 -26.98 16.21 -0.49
N ASN A 531 -26.93 14.94 -0.07
CA ASN A 531 -28.09 14.04 -0.13
C ASN A 531 -29.27 14.57 0.70
N LYS A 532 -29.03 15.17 1.87
CA LYS A 532 -30.08 15.85 2.65
C LYS A 532 -30.66 17.06 1.92
N LYS A 533 -29.81 17.87 1.27
CA LYS A 533 -30.25 19.05 0.50
C LYS A 533 -31.08 18.66 -0.73
N GLN A 534 -30.78 17.53 -1.38
CA GLN A 534 -31.56 17.03 -2.52
C GLN A 534 -32.91 16.45 -2.08
N ASN A 535 -32.96 15.67 -1.01
CA ASN A 535 -34.24 15.15 -0.49
C ASN A 535 -35.18 16.27 0.01
N ASN A 536 -34.64 17.40 0.46
CA ASN A 536 -35.42 18.57 0.86
C ASN A 536 -35.88 19.45 -0.31
N LYS A 537 -35.27 19.30 -1.50
CA LYS A 537 -35.79 19.91 -2.72
C LYS A 537 -36.83 18.93 -3.28
N GLY A 538 -38.10 19.23 -3.03
CA GLY A 538 -39.23 18.41 -3.50
C GLY A 538 -39.06 17.97 -4.96
N ILE A 539 -39.59 16.78 -5.27
CA ILE A 539 -39.54 16.15 -6.60
C ILE A 539 -39.83 17.20 -7.66
N LYS A 540 -38.79 17.67 -8.38
CA LYS A 540 -38.99 18.48 -9.58
C LYS A 540 -39.49 17.53 -10.66
N ILE A 541 -40.80 17.41 -10.77
CA ILE A 541 -41.46 16.81 -11.93
C ILE A 541 -41.07 17.66 -13.13
N ILE A 542 -40.21 17.12 -13.99
CA ILE A 542 -39.91 17.72 -15.30
C ILE A 542 -41.20 17.55 -16.11
N LYS A 543 -42.03 18.59 -16.18
CA LYS A 543 -43.32 18.54 -16.90
C LYS A 543 -43.20 18.65 -18.43
N ASN A 544 -42.06 19.07 -18.98
CA ASN A 544 -41.93 19.31 -20.42
C ASN A 544 -40.79 18.51 -21.04
N PHE A 545 -41.12 17.37 -21.65
CA PHE A 545 -40.36 16.85 -22.78
C PHE A 545 -40.74 17.68 -24.02
N ASN A 546 -40.04 18.78 -24.28
CA ASN A 546 -40.05 19.37 -25.62
C ASN A 546 -39.16 18.52 -26.52
N TRP A 547 -39.72 17.41 -27.00
CA TRP A 547 -39.10 16.55 -28.03
C TRP A 547 -39.54 16.92 -29.45
N LEU A 548 -40.28 18.02 -29.64
CA LEU A 548 -40.72 18.51 -30.94
C LEU A 548 -40.66 20.04 -31.02
N LYS A 549 -39.48 20.56 -31.35
CA LYS A 549 -39.37 21.66 -32.33
C LYS A 549 -38.26 21.25 -33.29
N LEU A 550 -38.71 20.80 -34.46
CA LEU A 550 -37.94 20.64 -35.70
C LEU A 550 -37.13 21.91 -35.99
#